data_AF-A0A7M7NWT9-F1
#
_entry.id   AF-A0A7M7NWT9-F1
#
_cell.length_a   1.000
_cell.length_b   1.000
_cell.length_c   1.000
_cell.angle_alpha   90.00
_cell.angle_beta   90.00
_cell.angle_gamma   90.00
#
_symmetry.space_group_name_H-M   'P 1'
#
loop_
_entity.id
_entity.type
_entity.pdbx_description
1 polymer ?
#
loop_
_entity_poly.entity_id
_entity_poly.type
_entity_poly.pdbx_seq_one_letter_code
_entity_poly.pdbx_strand_id
1 'polypeptide(L)'
;MAMAHDDVHIDGHKVIRTYSTNDEMDYINDDRNRRFYLDPGNEFNFDYGKAFAEGYTAREGVPHLVAGRYAWMRDHRQVLIDNGILDKAQSRLNVDFVSRRGVLTRILQMGGRKDWDIGIAVTLYKGTYHLSSTMKNRAAPQKKNLIAASTNLLVKFVTSRDGLTPDEPAPVNVKEIFFTLMTVNCGNHRLLVRSEIQAEKRIAPDEPPQALPNPRYCMNVRSRPLRHTLDP
;
A
#
# COMPACT_ATOMS: atom_id res chain seq x y z
N MET A 1 -8.34 -23.93 32.65
CA MET A 1 -7.08 -24.04 31.90
C MET A 1 -7.10 -23.00 30.79
N ALA A 2 -6.43 -21.87 30.99
CA ALA A 2 -6.19 -20.93 29.90
C ALA A 2 -5.21 -21.60 28.94
N MET A 3 -5.64 -21.86 27.70
CA MET A 3 -4.72 -22.36 26.68
C MET A 3 -3.63 -21.31 26.48
N ALA A 4 -2.37 -21.74 26.49
CA ALA A 4 -1.26 -20.90 26.07
C ALA A 4 -1.61 -20.35 24.68
N HIS A 5 -1.66 -19.03 24.56
CA HIS A 5 -1.80 -18.39 23.27
C HIS A 5 -0.50 -18.67 22.51
N ASP A 6 -0.55 -19.56 21.52
CA ASP A 6 0.53 -19.66 20.55
C ASP A 6 0.67 -18.26 19.92
N ASP A 7 1.81 -17.62 20.16
CA ASP A 7 2.11 -16.32 19.58
C ASP A 7 2.14 -16.46 18.05
N VAL A 8 1.15 -15.86 17.37
CA VAL A 8 1.11 -15.83 15.91
C VAL A 8 2.27 -14.97 15.42
N HIS A 9 3.29 -15.62 14.84
CA HIS A 9 4.46 -14.94 14.31
C HIS A 9 4.20 -14.39 12.89
N ILE A 10 4.69 -13.19 12.61
CA ILE A 10 4.66 -12.58 11.27
C ILE A 10 6.11 -12.35 10.83
N ASP A 11 6.52 -13.04 9.78
CA ASP A 11 7.89 -13.02 9.29
C ASP A 11 7.98 -13.17 7.76
N GLY A 12 9.19 -13.43 7.26
CA GLY A 12 9.38 -13.81 5.86
C GLY A 12 9.05 -12.71 4.85
N HIS A 13 9.01 -11.45 5.31
CA HIS A 13 8.73 -10.29 4.47
C HIS A 13 9.78 -10.17 3.37
N LYS A 14 9.36 -10.45 2.13
CA LYS A 14 10.22 -10.34 0.96
C LYS A 14 9.48 -9.64 -0.15
N VAL A 15 10.00 -8.49 -0.60
CA VAL A 15 9.52 -7.85 -1.82
C VAL A 15 9.98 -8.69 -3.00
N ILE A 16 9.04 -9.03 -3.87
CA ILE A 16 9.30 -9.81 -5.07
C ILE A 16 9.50 -8.86 -6.24
N ARG A 17 8.65 -7.82 -6.31
CA ARG A 17 8.69 -6.79 -7.35
C ARG A 17 7.90 -5.55 -6.97
N THR A 18 8.05 -4.55 -7.80
CA THR A 18 7.38 -3.26 -7.74
C THR A 18 6.70 -2.94 -9.07
N TYR A 19 5.76 -2.00 -9.05
CA TYR A 19 5.18 -1.41 -10.26
C TYR A 19 4.56 -0.05 -9.94
N SER A 20 4.28 0.74 -10.96
CA SER A 20 3.65 2.06 -10.85
C SER A 20 2.29 2.11 -11.56
N THR A 21 1.54 3.18 -11.32
CA THR A 21 0.34 3.51 -12.10
C THR A 21 0.47 4.85 -12.79
N ASN A 22 -0.14 5.00 -13.96
CA ASN A 22 -0.28 6.31 -14.61
C ASN A 22 -1.43 7.13 -13.99
N ASP A 23 -1.69 8.29 -14.58
CA ASP A 23 -2.79 9.21 -14.29
C ASP A 23 -4.19 8.64 -14.61
N GLU A 24 -4.28 7.49 -15.28
CA GLU A 24 -5.51 6.74 -15.52
C GLU A 24 -5.68 5.57 -14.53
N MET A 25 -4.73 5.37 -13.60
CA MET A 25 -4.60 4.20 -12.71
C MET A 25 -4.25 2.88 -13.41
N ASP A 26 -3.82 2.94 -14.65
CA ASP A 26 -3.36 1.77 -15.37
C ASP A 26 -2.00 1.32 -14.87
N TYR A 27 -1.82 0.00 -14.93
CA TYR A 27 -0.58 -0.64 -14.53
C TYR A 27 0.55 -0.29 -15.51
N ILE A 28 1.67 0.15 -14.93
CA ILE A 28 2.93 0.38 -15.64
C ILE A 28 4.05 -0.41 -14.97
N ASN A 29 4.79 -1.18 -15.76
CA ASN A 29 5.86 -2.05 -15.28
C ASN A 29 7.19 -1.31 -15.05
N ASP A 30 7.18 -0.31 -14.19
CA ASP A 30 8.38 0.41 -13.76
C ASP A 30 8.22 0.96 -12.33
N ASP A 31 9.19 1.75 -11.89
CA ASP A 31 9.23 2.39 -10.60
C ASP A 31 9.14 3.92 -10.68
N ARG A 32 8.50 4.45 -11.74
CA ARG A 32 8.42 5.90 -11.98
C ARG A 32 7.79 6.71 -10.83
N ASN A 33 6.93 6.07 -10.03
CA ASN A 33 6.28 6.68 -8.87
C ASN A 33 6.98 6.36 -7.55
N ARG A 34 8.12 5.67 -7.56
CA ARG A 34 8.91 5.40 -6.35
C ARG A 34 9.44 6.74 -5.81
N ARG A 35 9.36 6.89 -4.49
CA ARG A 35 9.77 8.12 -3.80
C ARG A 35 10.57 7.76 -2.56
N PHE A 36 11.45 8.66 -2.17
CA PHE A 36 12.24 8.57 -0.95
C PHE A 36 11.83 9.66 0.02
N TYR A 37 11.86 9.33 1.30
CA TYR A 37 11.60 10.30 2.35
C TYR A 37 12.70 11.36 2.35
N LEU A 38 12.27 12.61 2.35
CA LEU A 38 13.11 13.78 2.46
C LEU A 38 12.82 14.41 3.82
N ASP A 39 13.83 14.47 4.68
CA ASP A 39 13.72 15.11 5.98
C ASP A 39 13.57 16.63 5.78
N PRO A 40 12.43 17.25 6.15
CA PRO A 40 12.25 18.69 6.02
C PRO A 40 13.11 19.49 7.00
N GLY A 41 13.83 18.83 7.92
CA GLY A 41 14.61 19.49 8.96
C GLY A 41 13.73 20.22 9.98
N ASN A 42 14.23 21.32 10.53
CA ASN A 42 13.56 22.08 11.58
C ASN A 42 12.60 23.15 11.05
N GLU A 43 12.70 23.53 9.77
CA GLU A 43 11.87 24.56 9.16
C GLU A 43 10.78 23.91 8.30
N PHE A 44 9.65 23.60 8.93
CA PHE A 44 8.47 23.06 8.26
C PHE A 44 7.47 24.19 7.96
N ASN A 45 7.53 24.77 6.76
CA ASN A 45 6.59 25.78 6.29
C ASN A 45 5.76 25.25 5.11
N PHE A 46 4.66 24.56 5.41
CA PHE A 46 3.78 23.98 4.40
C PHE A 46 2.35 24.56 4.50
N ASP A 47 1.96 25.36 3.50
CA ASP A 47 0.60 25.89 3.36
C ASP A 47 -0.29 24.89 2.62
N TYR A 48 -1.06 24.12 3.41
CA TYR A 48 -2.04 23.17 2.88
C TYR A 48 -3.12 23.82 2.02
N GLY A 49 -3.55 25.04 2.36
CA GLY A 49 -4.63 25.73 1.66
C GLY A 49 -4.22 26.12 0.24
N LYS A 50 -3.04 26.74 0.13
CA LYS A 50 -2.44 27.08 -1.16
C LYS A 50 -2.16 25.83 -2.01
N ALA A 51 -1.52 24.83 -1.41
CA ALA A 51 -1.15 23.60 -2.13
C ALA A 51 -2.37 22.79 -2.59
N PHE A 52 -3.47 22.80 -1.83
CA PHE A 52 -4.73 22.20 -2.24
C PHE A 52 -5.38 22.95 -3.40
N ALA A 53 -5.38 24.29 -3.36
CA ALA A 53 -6.02 25.13 -4.39
C ALA A 53 -5.27 25.10 -5.74
N GLU A 54 -3.93 25.08 -5.71
CA GLU A 54 -3.10 25.25 -6.91
C GLU A 54 -2.73 23.93 -7.61
N GLY A 55 -2.89 22.78 -6.94
CA GLY A 55 -2.27 21.56 -7.46
C GLY A 55 -2.77 20.24 -6.89
N TYR A 56 -4.01 20.11 -6.41
CA TYR A 56 -4.51 18.81 -5.97
C TYR A 56 -5.48 18.17 -6.97
N THR A 57 -5.09 17.03 -7.54
CA THR A 57 -5.98 16.21 -8.37
C THR A 57 -6.56 15.07 -7.52
N ALA A 58 -7.89 15.09 -7.33
CA ALA A 58 -8.59 14.09 -6.54
C ALA A 58 -8.66 12.73 -7.24
N ARG A 59 -8.93 11.70 -6.44
CA ARG A 59 -9.15 10.34 -6.92
C ARG A 59 -10.54 10.22 -7.53
N GLU A 60 -10.71 10.63 -8.78
CA GLU A 60 -11.96 10.40 -9.51
C GLU A 60 -11.91 9.07 -10.30
N GLY A 61 -13.04 8.35 -10.33
CA GLY A 61 -13.20 7.10 -11.08
C GLY A 61 -13.18 5.81 -10.25
N VAL A 62 -13.71 4.72 -10.84
CA VAL A 62 -13.65 3.37 -10.27
C VAL A 62 -12.26 2.80 -10.52
N PRO A 63 -11.44 2.57 -9.49
CA PRO A 63 -10.07 2.16 -9.73
C PRO A 63 -10.02 0.75 -10.34
N HIS A 64 -9.40 0.58 -11.51
CA HIS A 64 -9.04 -0.74 -12.08
C HIS A 64 -7.91 -1.44 -11.28
N LEU A 65 -7.84 -1.20 -9.97
CA LEU A 65 -6.80 -1.71 -9.06
C LEU A 65 -6.74 -3.23 -9.02
N VAL A 66 -7.84 -3.94 -9.31
CA VAL A 66 -7.80 -5.40 -9.32
C VAL A 66 -7.01 -5.89 -10.53
N ALA A 67 -7.11 -5.23 -11.68
CA ALA A 67 -6.43 -5.62 -12.92
C ALA A 67 -4.90 -5.52 -12.77
N GLY A 68 -4.38 -4.43 -12.20
CA GLY A 68 -2.93 -4.19 -12.19
C GLY A 68 -2.10 -5.30 -11.51
N ARG A 69 -2.59 -5.89 -10.40
CA ARG A 69 -1.85 -7.01 -9.77
C ARG A 69 -1.84 -8.27 -10.64
N TYR A 70 -2.95 -8.57 -11.32
CA TYR A 70 -3.07 -9.77 -12.13
C TYR A 70 -2.39 -9.59 -13.49
N ALA A 71 -2.44 -8.39 -14.07
CA ALA A 71 -1.64 -7.99 -15.22
C ALA A 71 -0.15 -8.17 -14.91
N TRP A 72 0.32 -7.65 -13.77
CA TRP A 72 1.70 -7.88 -13.34
C TRP A 72 2.03 -9.37 -13.21
N MET A 73 1.17 -10.17 -12.56
CA MET A 73 1.42 -11.61 -12.37
C MET A 73 1.50 -12.37 -13.70
N ARG A 74 0.69 -11.97 -14.70
CA ARG A 74 0.73 -12.51 -16.05
C ARG A 74 2.06 -12.15 -16.72
N ASP A 75 2.46 -10.90 -16.67
CA ASP A 75 3.67 -10.39 -17.35
C ASP A 75 4.96 -10.90 -16.69
N HIS A 76 4.91 -11.26 -15.40
CA HIS A 76 6.06 -11.69 -14.58
C HIS A 76 5.96 -13.14 -14.13
N ARG A 77 5.38 -13.98 -14.97
CA ARG A 77 5.17 -15.39 -14.64
C ARG A 77 6.47 -16.09 -14.20
N GLN A 78 7.58 -15.83 -14.90
CA GLN A 78 8.87 -16.44 -14.58
C GLN A 78 9.40 -16.01 -13.20
N VAL A 79 9.24 -14.73 -12.83
CA VAL A 79 9.62 -14.25 -11.49
C VAL A 79 8.82 -14.97 -10.39
N LEU A 80 7.53 -15.22 -10.63
CA LEU A 80 6.69 -15.98 -9.69
C LEU A 80 7.17 -17.43 -9.54
N ILE A 81 7.63 -18.03 -10.63
CA ILE A 81 8.18 -19.39 -10.63
C ILE A 81 9.49 -19.42 -9.85
N ASP A 82 10.42 -18.51 -10.16
CA ASP A 82 11.76 -18.47 -9.55
C ASP A 82 11.69 -18.21 -8.03
N ASN A 83 10.64 -17.53 -7.57
CA ASN A 83 10.39 -17.29 -6.14
C ASN A 83 9.51 -18.38 -5.49
N GLY A 84 9.20 -19.47 -6.19
CA GLY A 84 8.37 -20.57 -5.69
C GLY A 84 6.95 -20.15 -5.32
N ILE A 85 6.44 -19.08 -5.94
CA ILE A 85 5.08 -18.56 -5.73
C ILE A 85 4.11 -19.14 -6.75
N LEU A 86 4.57 -19.46 -7.95
CA LEU A 86 3.77 -20.15 -8.95
C LEU A 86 4.32 -21.57 -9.15
N ASP A 87 3.52 -22.55 -8.76
CA ASP A 87 3.79 -23.96 -9.03
C ASP A 87 3.44 -24.26 -10.49
N LYS A 88 4.45 -24.59 -11.30
CA LYS A 88 4.29 -24.96 -12.71
C LYS A 88 3.53 -26.27 -12.88
N ALA A 89 3.82 -27.27 -12.05
CA ALA A 89 3.24 -28.61 -12.17
C ALA A 89 1.75 -28.59 -11.83
N GLN A 90 1.39 -27.85 -10.78
CA GLN A 90 0.00 -27.75 -10.33
C GLN A 90 -0.74 -26.56 -10.96
N SER A 91 -0.06 -25.73 -11.74
CA SER A 91 -0.62 -24.54 -12.41
C SER A 91 -1.39 -23.63 -11.45
N ARG A 92 -0.86 -23.45 -10.23
CA ARG A 92 -1.49 -22.68 -9.14
C ARG A 92 -0.49 -21.87 -8.34
N LEU A 93 -0.98 -20.90 -7.58
CA LEU A 93 -0.15 -20.17 -6.64
C LEU A 93 0.14 -21.04 -5.42
N ASN A 94 1.41 -21.08 -5.03
CA ASN A 94 1.90 -21.76 -3.84
C ASN A 94 1.88 -20.79 -2.63
N VAL A 95 0.70 -20.20 -2.40
CA VAL A 95 0.39 -19.32 -1.26
C VAL A 95 -1.07 -19.57 -0.84
N ASP A 96 -1.35 -19.42 0.44
CA ASP A 96 -2.70 -19.63 0.99
C ASP A 96 -3.62 -18.45 0.69
N PHE A 97 -3.10 -17.22 0.83
CA PHE A 97 -3.90 -16.01 0.66
C PHE A 97 -3.27 -14.99 -0.28
N VAL A 98 -4.09 -14.35 -1.10
CA VAL A 98 -3.73 -13.20 -1.93
C VAL A 98 -4.58 -12.01 -1.52
N SER A 99 -3.95 -10.93 -1.08
CA SER A 99 -4.68 -9.77 -0.56
C SER A 99 -3.97 -8.44 -0.82
N ARG A 100 -4.63 -7.34 -0.48
CA ARG A 100 -4.01 -6.02 -0.37
C ARG A 100 -3.70 -5.77 1.11
N ARG A 101 -2.57 -5.12 1.42
CA ARG A 101 -2.18 -4.78 2.80
C ARG A 101 -3.32 -4.16 3.59
N GLY A 102 -4.09 -3.24 2.98
CA GLY A 102 -5.20 -2.56 3.64
C GLY A 102 -6.31 -3.48 4.15
N VAL A 103 -6.60 -4.59 3.47
CA VAL A 103 -7.58 -5.59 3.93
C VAL A 103 -7.02 -6.32 5.16
N LEU A 104 -5.77 -6.79 5.08
CA LEU A 104 -5.10 -7.49 6.19
C LEU A 104 -4.96 -6.59 7.42
N THR A 105 -4.62 -5.30 7.23
CA THR A 105 -4.56 -4.34 8.35
C THR A 105 -5.89 -4.24 9.08
N ARG A 106 -7.02 -4.24 8.35
CA ARG A 106 -8.35 -4.19 8.97
C ARG A 106 -8.65 -5.46 9.75
N ILE A 107 -8.32 -6.63 9.21
CA ILE A 107 -8.45 -7.91 9.92
C ILE A 107 -7.68 -7.86 11.24
N LEU A 108 -6.41 -7.44 11.21
CA LEU A 108 -5.59 -7.32 12.42
C LEU A 108 -6.17 -6.33 13.44
N GLN A 109 -6.72 -5.20 12.97
CA GLN A 109 -7.34 -4.20 13.83
C GLN A 109 -8.64 -4.67 14.49
N MET A 110 -9.33 -5.66 13.92
CA MET A 110 -10.55 -6.23 14.53
C MET A 110 -10.27 -6.92 15.86
N GLY A 111 -9.07 -7.47 16.05
CA GLY A 111 -8.70 -8.13 17.31
C GLY A 111 -8.77 -7.22 18.54
N GLY A 112 -8.76 -5.89 18.34
CA GLY A 112 -8.85 -4.90 19.42
C GLY A 112 -10.01 -3.90 19.30
N ARG A 113 -10.94 -4.06 18.35
CA ARG A 113 -12.04 -3.12 18.11
C ARG A 113 -13.38 -3.83 18.12
N LYS A 114 -14.20 -3.53 19.13
CA LYS A 114 -15.53 -4.13 19.33
C LYS A 114 -16.66 -3.41 18.58
N ASP A 115 -16.41 -2.21 18.10
CA ASP A 115 -17.36 -1.29 17.46
C ASP A 115 -17.23 -1.24 15.92
N TRP A 116 -16.40 -2.11 15.34
CA TRP A 116 -16.10 -2.12 13.92
C TRP A 116 -16.75 -3.31 13.21
N ASP A 117 -17.39 -3.02 12.07
CA ASP A 117 -17.80 -4.06 11.11
C ASP A 117 -16.85 -4.06 9.92
N ILE A 118 -16.43 -5.24 9.48
CA ILE A 118 -15.67 -5.41 8.24
C ILE A 118 -16.39 -6.38 7.30
N GLY A 119 -16.59 -5.95 6.07
CA GLY A 119 -17.02 -6.81 4.98
C GLY A 119 -15.82 -7.26 4.15
N ILE A 120 -15.65 -8.57 3.98
CA ILE A 120 -14.61 -9.17 3.14
C ILE A 120 -15.27 -10.15 2.18
N ALA A 121 -15.03 -9.97 0.88
CA ALA A 121 -15.32 -10.98 -0.13
C ALA A 121 -14.11 -11.88 -0.30
N VAL A 122 -14.37 -13.18 -0.29
CA VAL A 122 -13.37 -14.24 -0.40
C VAL A 122 -13.68 -15.07 -1.64
N THR A 123 -12.69 -15.26 -2.50
CA THR A 123 -12.78 -16.13 -3.67
C THR A 123 -11.70 -17.19 -3.60
N LEU A 124 -12.08 -18.46 -3.54
CA LEU A 124 -11.13 -19.57 -3.67
C LEU A 124 -10.89 -19.84 -5.16
N TYR A 125 -9.64 -19.75 -5.60
CA TYR A 125 -9.25 -20.07 -6.97
C TYR A 125 -7.99 -20.92 -6.96
N LYS A 126 -8.07 -22.13 -7.53
CA LYS A 126 -6.97 -23.10 -7.62
C LYS A 126 -6.22 -23.32 -6.29
N GLY A 127 -6.94 -23.37 -5.17
CA GLY A 127 -6.37 -23.60 -3.85
C GLY A 127 -5.82 -22.35 -3.15
N THR A 128 -6.00 -21.16 -3.70
CA THR A 128 -5.59 -19.89 -3.07
C THR A 128 -6.82 -19.01 -2.79
N TYR A 129 -6.89 -18.45 -1.58
CA TYR A 129 -7.94 -17.54 -1.16
C TYR A 129 -7.61 -16.09 -1.52
N HIS A 130 -8.40 -15.50 -2.42
CA HIS A 130 -8.30 -14.10 -2.78
C HIS A 130 -9.23 -13.25 -1.91
N LEU A 131 -8.65 -12.35 -1.12
CA LEU A 131 -9.37 -11.48 -0.21
C LEU A 131 -9.55 -10.09 -0.82
N SER A 132 -10.77 -9.54 -0.69
CA SER A 132 -11.09 -8.18 -1.10
C SER A 132 -12.06 -7.52 -0.12
N SER A 133 -11.89 -6.22 0.12
CA SER A 133 -12.80 -5.47 0.99
C SER A 133 -14.11 -5.19 0.25
N THR A 134 -15.25 -5.43 0.89
CA THR A 134 -16.59 -5.09 0.38
C THR A 134 -17.20 -3.86 1.04
N MET A 135 -16.43 -3.15 1.88
CA MET A 135 -16.94 -2.05 2.72
C MET A 135 -17.84 -1.06 1.97
N LYS A 136 -19.05 -0.89 2.50
CA LYS A 136 -19.94 0.26 2.25
C LYS A 136 -19.38 1.47 3.00
N ASN A 137 -19.19 2.59 2.30
CA ASN A 137 -18.70 3.84 2.89
C ASN A 137 -19.72 4.42 3.88
N ARG A 138 -19.51 4.27 5.20
CA ARG A 138 -20.40 4.79 6.26
C ARG A 138 -20.17 6.26 6.67
N ALA A 139 -19.32 7.03 5.99
CA ALA A 139 -19.01 8.42 6.39
C ALA A 139 -19.26 9.41 5.26
N ALA A 140 -19.67 10.64 5.62
CA ALA A 140 -19.95 11.74 4.68
C ALA A 140 -18.75 12.00 3.73
N PRO A 141 -18.96 12.10 2.41
CA PRO A 141 -17.89 12.16 1.41
C PRO A 141 -16.91 13.33 1.61
N GLN A 142 -17.41 14.51 1.98
CA GLN A 142 -16.62 15.74 2.00
C GLN A 142 -15.51 15.76 3.07
N LYS A 143 -15.78 15.34 4.32
CA LYS A 143 -14.78 15.35 5.40
C LYS A 143 -13.63 14.36 5.14
N LYS A 144 -13.90 13.24 4.47
CA LYS A 144 -12.86 12.29 4.04
C LYS A 144 -11.94 12.89 2.97
N ASN A 145 -12.47 13.70 2.07
CA ASN A 145 -11.71 14.22 0.94
C ASN A 145 -10.64 15.24 1.39
N LEU A 146 -10.95 16.14 2.33
CA LEU A 146 -9.96 17.11 2.84
C LEU A 146 -8.85 16.45 3.67
N ILE A 147 -9.19 15.49 4.53
CA ILE A 147 -8.20 14.75 5.35
C ILE A 147 -7.30 13.87 4.47
N ALA A 148 -7.87 13.22 3.45
CA ALA A 148 -7.09 12.45 2.50
C ALA A 148 -6.18 13.36 1.66
N ALA A 149 -6.70 14.50 1.21
CA ALA A 149 -5.92 15.47 0.45
C ALA A 149 -4.74 16.02 1.25
N SER A 150 -4.94 16.43 2.50
CA SER A 150 -3.84 16.90 3.35
C SER A 150 -2.76 15.84 3.56
N THR A 151 -3.15 14.56 3.71
CA THR A 151 -2.18 13.46 3.81
C THR A 151 -1.34 13.33 2.54
N ASN A 152 -1.98 13.38 1.37
CA ASN A 152 -1.28 13.23 0.08
C ASN A 152 -0.36 14.42 -0.23
N LEU A 153 -0.83 15.63 0.11
CA LEU A 153 -0.06 16.87 0.00
C LEU A 153 1.19 16.83 0.91
N LEU A 154 1.02 16.45 2.18
CA LEU A 154 2.14 16.27 3.10
C LEU A 154 3.14 15.24 2.57
N VAL A 155 2.65 14.07 2.13
CA VAL A 155 3.50 13.01 1.58
C VAL A 155 4.30 13.54 0.38
N LYS A 156 3.69 14.27 -0.55
CA LYS A 156 4.42 14.86 -1.68
C LYS A 156 5.51 15.84 -1.22
N PHE A 157 5.21 16.64 -0.19
CA PHE A 157 6.14 17.63 0.34
C PHE A 157 7.36 17.00 1.04
N VAL A 158 7.16 15.94 1.84
CA VAL A 158 8.24 15.27 2.59
C VAL A 158 8.89 14.13 1.83
N THR A 159 8.75 14.10 0.51
CA THR A 159 9.33 13.06 -0.33
C THR A 159 9.83 13.60 -1.65
N SER A 160 10.83 12.95 -2.24
CA SER A 160 11.30 13.27 -3.59
C SER A 160 11.67 12.02 -4.38
N ARG A 161 11.93 12.18 -5.68
CA ARG A 161 12.34 11.06 -6.54
C ARG A 161 13.72 10.52 -6.21
N ASP A 162 14.64 11.38 -5.78
CA ASP A 162 16.02 11.02 -5.44
C ASP A 162 16.25 10.88 -3.92
N GLY A 163 15.36 11.41 -3.08
CA GLY A 163 15.56 11.49 -1.63
C GLY A 163 16.62 12.49 -1.18
N LEU A 164 17.07 13.38 -2.08
CA LEU A 164 18.13 14.36 -1.83
C LEU A 164 17.62 15.79 -2.06
N THR A 165 16.83 15.99 -3.11
CA THR A 165 16.34 17.31 -3.52
C THR A 165 14.81 17.34 -3.49
N PRO A 166 14.17 18.39 -2.95
CA PRO A 166 12.73 18.55 -3.11
C PRO A 166 12.35 18.53 -4.59
N ASP A 167 11.29 17.80 -4.94
CA ASP A 167 10.73 17.92 -6.29
C ASP A 167 10.26 19.38 -6.49
N GLU A 168 10.37 19.90 -7.72
CA GLU A 168 9.67 21.13 -8.08
C GLU A 168 8.17 21.01 -7.76
N PRO A 169 7.50 22.11 -7.37
CA PRO A 169 6.09 22.09 -7.02
C PRO A 169 5.25 21.67 -8.23
N ALA A 170 4.97 20.38 -8.33
CA ALA A 170 4.09 19.77 -9.30
C ALA A 170 2.75 19.40 -8.63
N PRO A 171 1.64 19.42 -9.39
CA PRO A 171 0.36 18.96 -8.87
C PRO A 171 0.45 17.56 -8.27
N VAL A 172 -0.18 17.34 -7.12
CA VAL A 172 -0.37 16.04 -6.48
C VAL A 172 -1.44 15.27 -7.23
N ASN A 173 -0.99 14.30 -8.03
CA ASN A 173 -1.85 13.32 -8.67
C ASN A 173 -1.94 12.04 -7.82
N VAL A 174 -3.05 11.84 -7.12
CA VAL A 174 -3.26 10.68 -6.24
C VAL A 174 -3.50 9.36 -7.01
N LYS A 175 -3.54 9.42 -8.34
CA LYS A 175 -3.67 8.25 -9.21
C LYS A 175 -2.31 7.63 -9.55
N GLU A 176 -1.23 8.38 -9.42
CA GLU A 176 0.15 7.93 -9.60
C GLU A 176 0.65 7.27 -8.31
N ILE A 177 0.58 5.95 -8.24
CA ILE A 177 0.87 5.18 -7.04
C ILE A 177 2.05 4.25 -7.31
N PHE A 178 2.90 4.04 -6.31
CA PHE A 178 3.91 3.00 -6.32
C PHE A 178 3.46 1.81 -5.47
N PHE A 179 3.46 0.63 -6.09
CA PHE A 179 3.07 -0.61 -5.46
C PHE A 179 4.24 -1.57 -5.34
N THR A 180 4.19 -2.37 -4.28
CA THR A 180 4.99 -3.58 -4.11
C THR A 180 4.10 -4.79 -4.08
N LEU A 181 4.66 -5.89 -4.56
CA LEU A 181 4.16 -7.22 -4.31
C LEU A 181 5.18 -7.95 -3.43
N MET A 182 4.73 -8.43 -2.27
CA MET A 182 5.58 -9.08 -1.30
C MET A 182 4.97 -10.39 -0.81
N THR A 183 5.83 -11.34 -0.45
CA THR A 183 5.44 -12.47 0.39
C THR A 183 5.63 -12.12 1.87
N VAL A 184 4.77 -12.67 2.71
CA VAL A 184 4.84 -12.61 4.17
C VAL A 184 4.21 -13.89 4.71
N ASN A 185 4.74 -14.42 5.81
CA ASN A 185 4.09 -15.50 6.53
C ASN A 185 3.33 -14.95 7.74
N CYS A 186 2.20 -15.56 8.06
CA CYS A 186 1.42 -15.29 9.26
C CYS A 186 1.06 -16.64 9.89
N GLY A 187 1.78 -17.03 10.94
CA GLY A 187 1.80 -18.40 11.42
C GLY A 187 2.18 -19.37 10.28
N ASN A 188 1.37 -20.41 10.08
CA ASN A 188 1.59 -21.42 9.05
C ASN A 188 1.04 -21.02 7.66
N HIS A 189 0.58 -19.79 7.49
CA HIS A 189 0.02 -19.32 6.23
C HIS A 189 1.01 -18.44 5.47
N ARG A 190 1.20 -18.74 4.18
CA ARG A 190 1.97 -17.90 3.25
C ARG A 190 1.02 -16.96 2.51
N LEU A 191 1.31 -15.66 2.55
CA LEU A 191 0.50 -14.63 1.94
C LEU A 191 1.26 -13.96 0.80
N LEU A 192 0.56 -13.66 -0.29
CA LEU A 192 0.98 -12.74 -1.33
C LEU A 192 0.22 -11.41 -1.17
N VAL A 193 0.96 -10.37 -0.82
CA VAL A 193 0.38 -9.09 -0.42
C VAL A 193 0.81 -8.00 -1.36
N ARG A 194 -0.17 -7.29 -1.92
CA ARG A 194 0.09 -6.01 -2.58
C ARG A 194 0.04 -4.89 -1.55
N SER A 195 1.07 -4.05 -1.49
CA SER A 195 1.04 -2.81 -0.72
C SER A 195 1.38 -1.61 -1.57
N GLU A 196 0.69 -0.51 -1.34
CA GLU A 196 1.17 0.82 -1.68
C GLU A 196 2.36 1.17 -0.78
N ILE A 197 3.35 1.85 -1.36
CA ILE A 197 4.46 2.49 -0.64
C ILE A 197 4.42 3.97 -0.99
N GLN A 198 4.39 4.83 0.03
CA GLN A 198 4.40 6.27 -0.16
C GLN A 198 5.82 6.82 -0.28
N ALA A 199 6.75 6.28 0.51
CA ALA A 199 8.16 6.63 0.44
C ALA A 199 9.06 5.54 1.01
N GLU A 200 10.34 5.60 0.70
CA GLU A 200 11.40 4.79 1.31
C GLU A 200 12.43 5.68 2.00
N LYS A 201 12.89 5.28 3.18
CA LYS A 201 14.01 5.96 3.82
C LYS A 201 15.29 5.59 3.07
N ARG A 202 16.02 6.60 2.60
CA ARG A 202 17.37 6.41 2.07
C ARG A 202 18.32 6.08 3.22
N ILE A 203 19.09 5.00 3.08
CA ILE A 203 20.02 4.53 4.13
C ILE A 203 21.29 5.38 4.10
N ALA A 204 21.82 5.63 2.89
CA ALA A 204 23.00 6.43 2.65
C ALA A 204 22.78 7.32 1.40
N PRO A 205 23.02 8.64 1.47
CA PRO A 205 22.84 9.56 0.34
C PRO A 205 23.72 9.24 -0.88
N ASP A 206 24.88 8.63 -0.64
CA ASP A 206 25.92 8.31 -1.62
C ASP A 206 25.72 6.96 -2.30
N GLU A 207 24.96 6.04 -1.69
CA GLU A 207 24.64 4.75 -2.30
C GLU A 207 23.45 4.85 -3.27
N PRO A 208 23.51 4.18 -4.43
CA PRO A 208 22.37 4.07 -5.32
C PRO A 208 21.23 3.32 -4.61
N PRO A 209 19.96 3.70 -4.83
CA PRO A 209 18.84 2.98 -4.26
C PRO A 209 18.84 1.50 -4.65
N GLN A 210 18.49 0.63 -3.70
CA GLN A 210 18.32 -0.79 -3.97
C GLN A 210 17.27 -1.01 -5.06
N ALA A 211 17.47 -2.02 -5.91
CA ALA A 211 16.53 -2.34 -7.00
C ALA A 211 15.12 -2.71 -6.50
N LEU A 212 14.99 -3.19 -5.27
CA LEU A 212 13.72 -3.42 -4.61
C LEU A 212 13.67 -2.70 -3.25
N PRO A 213 12.50 -2.21 -2.83
CA PRO A 213 12.32 -1.63 -1.51
C PRO A 213 12.59 -2.65 -0.41
N ASN A 214 13.20 -2.18 0.68
CA ASN A 214 13.23 -2.93 1.93
C ASN A 214 12.02 -2.54 2.79
N PRO A 215 11.09 -3.46 3.09
CA PRO A 215 9.88 -3.17 3.85
C PRO A 215 10.11 -2.46 5.19
N ARG A 216 11.28 -2.65 5.82
CA ARG A 216 11.64 -2.01 7.09
C ARG A 216 11.88 -0.51 6.98
N TYR A 217 12.19 -0.02 5.79
CA TYR A 217 12.50 1.38 5.53
C TYR A 217 11.35 2.09 4.80
N CYS A 218 10.23 1.42 4.57
CA CYS A 218 9.11 1.99 3.82
C CYS A 218 8.17 2.80 4.73
N MET A 219 7.95 4.05 4.36
CA MET A 219 6.97 4.93 4.97
C MET A 219 5.56 4.69 4.39
N ASN A 220 4.58 4.68 5.29
CA ASN A 220 3.15 4.63 4.97
C ASN A 220 2.38 5.49 5.98
N VAL A 221 2.40 6.80 5.80
CA VAL A 221 1.56 7.76 6.53
C VAL A 221 0.10 7.51 6.19
N ARG A 222 -0.72 7.31 7.23
CA ARG A 222 -2.17 7.21 7.07
C ARG A 222 -2.83 8.23 7.97
N SER A 223 -3.79 8.97 7.41
CA SER A 223 -4.76 9.71 8.21
C SER A 223 -5.60 8.73 9.03
N ARG A 224 -5.70 8.96 10.35
CA ARG A 224 -6.73 8.30 11.15
C ARG A 224 -8.08 8.87 10.70
N PRO A 225 -9.08 8.05 10.36
CA PRO A 225 -10.45 8.56 10.28
C PRO A 225 -10.83 9.13 11.64
N LEU A 226 -11.42 10.32 11.65
CA LEU A 226 -11.92 10.96 12.86
C LEU A 226 -12.77 9.94 13.63
N ARG A 227 -12.44 9.69 14.89
CA ARG A 227 -13.38 9.01 15.79
C ARG A 227 -14.60 9.93 15.87
N HIS A 228 -15.79 9.39 15.60
CA HIS A 228 -16.98 9.99 16.20
C HIS A 228 -16.78 9.83 17.69
N THR A 229 -16.36 10.91 18.37
CA THR A 229 -16.76 11.12 19.74
C THR A 229 -18.28 11.03 19.73
N LEU A 230 -18.81 10.02 20.40
CA LEU A 230 -20.17 10.05 20.88
C LEU A 230 -20.22 11.25 21.82
N ASP A 231 -20.96 12.28 21.45
CA ASP A 231 -21.43 13.30 22.39
C ASP A 231 -22.78 12.82 22.94
N PRO A 232 -23.18 13.32 24.13
CA PRO A 232 -22.79 12.89 25.48
C PRO A 232 -23.62 11.70 26.01
#